data_AF-A0A5D0PLC0-F1
#
_entry.id   AF-A0A5D0PLC0-F1
#
_cell.length_a   1.000
_cell.length_b   1.000
_cell.length_c   1.000
_cell.angle_alpha   90.00
_cell.angle_beta   90.00
_cell.angle_gamma   90.00
#
_symmetry.space_group_name_H-M   'P 1'
#
loop_
_entity.id
_entity.type
_entity.pdbx_description
1 polymer ?
#
loop_
_entity_poly.entity_id
_entity_poly.type
_entity_poly.pdbx_seq_one_letter_code
_entity_poly.pdbx_strand_id
1 'polypeptide(L)' 'MDDVTDQFFLGPDLVVAPVTVRGAAERVVVLPPGRWRGDDGVLVEGPARVTVACGPARVPRFERLA' A
#
# COMPACT_ATOMS: atom_id res chain seq x y z
N MET A 1 -15.27 -5.46 -6.36
CA MET A 1 -13.93 -5.15 -5.82
C MET A 1 -13.01 -5.45 -6.97
N ASP A 2 -12.48 -4.42 -7.62
CA ASP A 2 -11.56 -4.61 -8.74
C ASP A 2 -10.48 -5.61 -8.33
N ASP A 3 -10.19 -6.59 -9.19
CA ASP A 3 -9.23 -7.65 -8.90
C ASP A 3 -7.84 -7.06 -8.68
N VAL A 4 -7.49 -6.80 -7.42
CA VAL A 4 -6.14 -6.36 -7.06
C VAL A 4 -5.22 -7.57 -7.11
N THR A 5 -4.42 -7.66 -8.16
CA THR A 5 -3.52 -8.79 -8.44
C THR A 5 -2.04 -8.48 -8.16
N ASP A 6 -1.72 -7.23 -7.82
CA ASP A 6 -0.36 -6.69 -7.74
C ASP A 6 0.01 -6.13 -6.35
N GLN A 7 -0.82 -6.44 -5.35
CA GLN A 7 -0.55 -6.19 -3.94
C GLN A 7 -1.09 -7.38 -3.15
N PHE A 8 -0.58 -7.60 -1.94
CA PHE A 8 -1.01 -8.73 -1.13
C PHE A 8 -0.93 -8.40 0.36
N PHE A 9 -1.62 -9.24 1.15
CA PHE A 9 -1.49 -9.27 2.59
C PHE A 9 -0.33 -10.17 3.01
N LEU A 10 0.57 -9.64 3.85
CA LEU A 10 1.56 -10.44 4.57
C LEU A 10 1.09 -10.63 6.01
N GLY A 11 0.37 -11.71 6.26
CA GLY A 11 -0.41 -11.86 7.48
C GLY A 11 -1.66 -10.96 7.48
N PRO A 12 -2.39 -10.86 8.60
CA PRO A 12 -3.69 -10.19 8.63
C PRO A 12 -3.59 -8.65 8.55
N ASP A 13 -2.49 -8.07 9.04
CA ASP A 13 -2.40 -6.65 9.34
C ASP A 13 -1.45 -5.86 8.44
N LEU A 14 -0.77 -6.48 7.47
CA LEU A 14 0.20 -5.79 6.62
C LEU A 14 -0.18 -5.91 5.14
N VAL A 15 -0.50 -4.78 4.50
CA VAL A 15 -0.61 -4.68 3.04
C VAL A 15 0.76 -4.35 2.46
N VAL A 16 1.21 -5.11 1.47
CA VAL A 16 2.45 -4.89 0.72
C VAL A 16 2.10 -4.66 -0.74
N ALA A 17 2.58 -3.55 -1.31
CA ALA A 17 2.28 -3.15 -2.68
C ALA A 17 3.59 -2.87 -3.46
N PRO A 18 4.25 -3.90 -4.01
CA PRO A 18 5.49 -3.73 -4.76
C PRO A 18 5.29 -2.89 -6.02
N VAL A 19 6.37 -2.21 -6.44
CA VAL A 19 6.43 -1.52 -7.73
C VAL A 19 6.78 -2.56 -8.79
N THR A 20 5.83 -2.85 -9.67
CA THR A 20 5.97 -3.90 -10.71
C THR A 20 6.25 -3.33 -12.11
N VAL A 21 6.14 -2.01 -12.27
CA VAL A 21 6.37 -1.31 -13.54
C VAL A 21 7.76 -0.67 -13.54
N ARG A 22 8.56 -0.99 -14.56
CA ARG A 22 9.92 -0.43 -14.72
C ARG A 22 9.87 1.11 -14.81
N GLY A 23 10.66 1.77 -13.99
CA GLY A 23 10.83 3.23 -14.02
C GLY A 23 9.68 4.01 -13.39
N ALA A 24 8.68 3.35 -12.79
CA ALA A 24 7.63 4.04 -12.05
C ALA A 24 8.21 4.75 -10.83
N ALA A 25 7.79 6.00 -10.61
CA ALA A 25 8.15 6.82 -9.45
C ALA A 25 7.04 6.86 -8.40
N GLU A 26 5.91 6.21 -8.70
CA GLU A 26 4.72 6.18 -7.85
C GLU A 26 4.01 4.82 -7.93
N ARG A 27 3.25 4.52 -6.89
CA ARG A 27 2.46 3.29 -6.77
C ARG A 27 1.10 3.62 -6.18
N VAL A 28 0.05 3.08 -6.78
CA VAL A 28 -1.30 3.10 -6.20
C VAL A 28 -1.48 1.90 -5.28
N VAL A 29 -1.94 2.12 -4.05
CA VAL A 29 -2.20 1.09 -3.05
C VAL A 29 -3.68 1.12 -2.67
N VAL A 30 -4.34 -0.03 -2.68
CA VAL A 30 -5.75 -0.17 -2.28
C VAL A 30 -5.83 -0.60 -0.83
N LEU A 31 -6.33 0.25 0.07
CA LEU A 31 -6.49 -0.08 1.48
C LEU A 31 -7.95 -0.44 1.76
N PRO A 32 -8.23 -1.61 2.37
CA PRO A 32 -9.58 -1.97 2.79
C PRO A 32 -10.00 -1.16 4.03
N PRO A 33 -11.27 -1.27 4.48
CA PRO A 33 -11.75 -0.59 5.68
C PRO A 33 -10.83 -0.82 6.89
N GLY A 34 -10.61 0.25 7.65
CA GLY A 34 -9.71 0.27 8.80
C GLY A 34 -8.71 1.41 8.73
N ARG A 35 -7.93 1.58 9.79
CA ARG A 35 -6.90 2.62 9.88
C ARG A 35 -5.54 2.03 9.60
N TRP A 36 -4.78 2.69 8.73
CA TRP A 36 -3.51 2.17 8.21
C TRP A 36 -2.39 3.17 8.43
N ARG A 37 -1.20 2.68 8.80
CA ARG A 37 0.03 3.46 8.88
C ARG A 37 0.99 3.01 7.78
N GLY A 38 1.35 3.93 6.90
CA GLY A 38 2.35 3.70 5.85
C GLY A 38 3.75 3.55 6.43
N ASP A 39 4.66 2.96 5.66
CA ASP A 39 6.08 2.86 6.04
C ASP A 39 6.80 4.22 6.15
N ASP A 40 6.20 5.27 5.61
CA ASP A 40 6.58 6.68 5.79
C ASP A 40 5.92 7.35 7.00
N GLY A 41 5.12 6.60 7.77
CA GLY A 41 4.40 7.08 8.95
C GLY A 41 3.06 7.77 8.65
N VAL A 42 2.67 7.92 7.38
CA VAL A 42 1.39 8.55 7.02
C VAL A 42 0.22 7.69 7.48
N LEU A 43 -0.81 8.32 8.05
CA LEU A 43 -2.04 7.65 8.47
C LEU A 43 -3.13 7.81 7.42
N VAL A 44 -3.79 6.71 7.09
CA VAL A 44 -4.88 6.67 6.11
C VAL A 44 -6.07 5.91 6.68
N GLU A 45 -7.27 6.49 6.54
CA GLU A 45 -8.54 5.81 6.80
C GLU A 45 -9.01 5.11 5.53
N GLY A 46 -9.18 3.79 5.59
CA GLY A 46 -9.75 2.99 4.52
C GLY A 46 -11.28 2.88 4.60
N PRO A 47 -12.00 2.55 3.51
CA PRO A 47 -11.44 2.10 2.23
C PRO A 47 -10.89 3.28 1.40
N ALA A 48 -9.68 3.12 0.88
CA ALA A 48 -8.99 4.19 0.15
C ALA A 48 -8.13 3.63 -1.00
N ARG A 49 -7.91 4.46 -2.02
CA ARG A 49 -6.85 4.27 -3.02
C ARG A 49 -5.84 5.39 -2.84
N VAL A 50 -4.61 5.03 -2.48
CA VAL A 50 -3.56 5.99 -2.12
C VAL A 50 -2.45 5.93 -3.15
N THR A 51 -2.10 7.06 -3.75
CA THR A 51 -0.89 7.17 -4.57
C THR A 51 0.27 7.55 -3.68
N VAL A 52 1.32 6.74 -3.68
CA VAL A 52 2.54 6.95 -2.90
C VAL A 52 3.73 7.12 -3.84
N ALA A 53 4.56 8.12 -3.56
CA ALA A 53 5.85 8.27 -4.24
C ALA A 53 6.80 7.17 -3.77
N CYS A 54 7.37 6.40 -4.70
CA CYS A 54 8.27 5.30 -4.40
C CYS A 54 9.35 5.19 -5.46
N GLY A 55 10.60 5.42 -5.05
CA GLY A 55 11.77 5.12 -5.85
C GLY A 55 12.15 3.63 -5.80
N PRO A 56 13.18 3.20 -6.56
CA PRO A 56 13.55 1.80 -6.73
C PRO A 56 13.97 1.08 -5.44
N ALA A 57 14.30 1.82 -4.38
CA ALA A 57 14.72 1.28 -3.08
C ALA A 57 13.58 1.16 -2.05
N ARG A 58 12.33 1.50 -2.41
CA ARG A 58 11.19 1.49 -1.50
C ARG A 58 10.10 0.55 -2.01
N VAL A 59 9.65 -0.35 -1.13
CA VAL A 59 8.43 -1.12 -1.32
C VAL A 59 7.36 -0.55 -0.38
N PRO A 60 6.33 0.13 -0.92
CA PRO A 60 5.21 0.61 -0.12
C PRO A 60 4.56 -0.51 0.69
N ARG A 61 4.36 -0.25 1.97
CA ARG A 61 3.64 -1.14 2.87
C ARG A 61 2.85 -0.35 3.90
N PHE A 62 1.72 -0.90 4.30
CA PHE A 62 0.82 -0.29 5.27
C PHE A 62 0.44 -1.30 6.33
N GLU A 63 0.67 -0.97 7.59
CA GLU A 63 0.25 -1.77 8.72
C GLU A 63 -1.08 -1.26 9.28
N ARG A 64 -1.98 -2.17 9.61
CA ARG A 64 -3.25 -1.85 10.26
C ARG A 64 -2.99 -1.43 11.70
N LEU A 65 -3.61 -0.34 12.11
CA LEU A 65 -3.66 0.06 13.50
C LEU A 65 -4.84 -0.64 14.17
N ALA A 66 -4.57 -1.26 15.32
CA ALA A 66 -5.57 -1.90 16.17
C ALA A 66 -6.59 -0.89 16.73
#